data_AF-A0A4Z0LT40-F1
#
_entry.id   AF-A0A4Z0LT40-F1
#
_cell.length_a   1.000
_cell.length_b   1.000
_cell.length_c   1.000
_cell.angle_alpha   90.00
_cell.angle_beta   90.00
_cell.angle_gamma   90.00
#
_symmetry.space_group_name_H-M   'P 1'
#
loop_
_entity.id
_entity.type
_entity.pdbx_description
1 polymer ?
#
loop_
_entity_poly.entity_id
_entity_poly.type
_entity_poly.pdbx_seq_one_letter_code
_entity_poly.pdbx_strand_id
1 'polypeptide(L)'
;MSIVSEEYLELARRGAGGVNEAALETLVYWNNPLALVYLLVTEVPLYFPHLLGLDIGLVFMHNEFSAGILYNQTPLYIVALYPALIYPCYVLARDSGLFERRFGLLSGAVCVGFAHHCFYEVFDNFGPQYAWWVWNFDNPLVSLRLAAVPFASIVVFSLTPP
;
A
#
# COMPACT_ATOMS: atom_id res chain seq x y z
N MET A 1 17.02 4.05 17.54
CA MET A 1 17.85 5.01 16.77
C MET A 1 16.89 5.68 15.80
N SER A 2 16.45 6.89 16.12
CA SER A 2 15.46 7.63 15.30
C SER A 2 16.12 8.05 13.98
N ILE A 3 15.44 7.78 12.85
CA ILE A 3 15.93 8.05 11.49
C ILE A 3 15.74 9.53 11.10
N VAL A 4 15.14 10.34 11.98
CA VAL A 4 14.77 11.73 11.68
C VAL A 4 15.75 12.69 12.37
N SER A 5 16.38 13.58 11.61
CA SER A 5 17.32 14.58 12.12
C SER A 5 16.59 15.66 12.94
N GLU A 6 17.23 16.13 14.02
CA GLU A 6 16.73 17.24 14.87
C GLU A 6 16.36 18.50 14.06
N GLU A 7 17.13 18.76 12.99
CA GLU A 7 16.93 19.88 12.09
C GLU A 7 15.60 19.82 11.31
N TYR A 8 15.15 18.62 10.94
CA TYR A 8 13.84 18.41 10.29
C TYR A 8 12.68 18.72 11.23
N LEU A 9 12.82 18.34 12.51
CA LEU A 9 11.81 18.61 13.55
C LEU A 9 11.71 20.11 13.86
N GLU A 10 12.81 20.84 13.79
CA GLU A 10 12.83 22.29 14.02
C GLU A 10 12.24 23.06 12.82
N LEU A 11 12.46 22.60 11.59
CA LEU A 11 11.85 23.16 10.38
C LEU A 11 10.33 22.97 10.37
N ALA A 12 9.84 21.80 10.77
CA ALA A 12 8.42 21.48 10.88
C ALA A 12 7.70 22.35 11.92
N ARG A 13 8.36 22.66 13.05
CA ARG A 13 7.82 23.55 14.10
C ARG A 13 7.75 25.02 13.67
N ARG A 14 8.68 25.46 12.81
CA ARG A 14 8.77 26.86 12.36
C ARG A 14 7.87 27.17 11.16
N GLY A 15 7.65 26.20 10.26
CA GLY A 15 6.94 26.42 9.00
C GLY A 15 5.43 26.23 9.05
N ALA A 16 4.88 25.62 10.10
CA ALA A 16 3.50 25.18 10.08
C ALA A 16 2.71 25.71 11.28
N GLY A 17 1.82 26.67 11.02
CA GLY A 17 0.71 26.94 11.92
C GLY A 17 -0.07 25.64 12.14
N GLY A 18 0.10 25.04 13.31
CA GLY A 18 -0.69 23.90 13.77
C GLY A 18 -0.57 22.63 12.94
N VAL A 19 0.63 22.12 12.68
CA VAL A 19 0.77 20.68 12.37
C VAL A 19 0.56 19.94 13.68
N ASN A 20 -0.62 19.32 13.82
CA ASN A 20 -0.93 18.47 14.96
C ASN A 20 0.00 17.23 14.97
N GLU A 21 0.19 16.61 16.14
CA GLU A 21 1.02 15.39 16.25
C GLU A 21 0.58 14.30 15.28
N ALA A 22 -0.72 14.23 14.95
CA ALA A 22 -1.27 13.32 13.94
C ALA A 22 -0.67 13.54 12.53
N ALA A 23 -0.43 14.78 12.11
CA ALA A 23 0.22 15.07 10.83
C ALA A 23 1.71 14.71 10.85
N LEU A 24 2.38 14.78 12.00
CA LEU A 24 3.75 14.27 12.16
C LEU A 24 3.78 12.73 12.15
N GLU A 25 2.84 12.05 12.82
CA GLU A 25 2.68 10.59 12.72
C GLU A 25 2.41 10.14 11.28
N THR A 26 1.61 10.92 10.54
CA THR A 26 1.34 10.71 9.11
C THR A 26 2.66 10.79 8.32
N LEU A 27 3.46 11.84 8.50
CA LEU A 27 4.77 11.99 7.84
C LEU A 27 5.76 10.87 8.18
N VAL A 28 5.74 10.34 9.41
CA VAL A 28 6.56 9.18 9.80
C VAL A 28 6.13 7.91 9.04
N TYR A 29 4.83 7.74 8.81
CA TYR A 29 4.31 6.66 7.96
C TYR A 29 4.70 6.83 6.48
N TRP A 30 4.65 8.06 5.95
CA TRP A 30 5.08 8.36 4.58
C TRP A 30 6.60 8.25 4.37
N ASN A 31 7.39 8.52 5.41
CA ASN A 31 8.85 8.34 5.40
C ASN A 31 9.28 6.94 5.88
N ASN A 32 8.36 5.99 5.96
CA ASN A 32 8.66 4.66 6.49
C ASN A 32 9.41 3.81 5.44
N PRO A 33 10.66 3.38 5.70
CA PRO A 33 11.38 2.49 4.79
C PRO A 33 10.67 1.16 4.57
N LEU A 34 9.79 0.72 5.48
CA LEU A 34 8.95 -0.47 5.29
C LEU A 34 7.98 -0.31 4.11
N ALA A 35 7.45 0.89 3.85
CA ALA A 35 6.59 1.13 2.70
C ALA A 35 7.36 1.01 1.38
N LEU A 36 8.64 1.43 1.36
CA LEU A 36 9.52 1.22 0.22
C LEU A 36 9.88 -0.26 0.06
N VAL A 37 10.17 -0.97 1.15
CA VAL A 37 10.41 -2.42 1.11
C VAL A 37 9.16 -3.15 0.60
N TYR A 38 7.98 -2.79 1.09
CA TYR A 38 6.71 -3.32 0.64
C TYR A 38 6.54 -3.15 -0.87
N LEU A 39 6.67 -1.90 -1.35
CA LEU A 39 6.60 -1.58 -2.78
C LEU A 39 7.61 -2.38 -3.60
N LEU A 40 8.85 -2.52 -3.12
CA LEU A 40 9.86 -3.31 -3.81
C LEU A 40 9.51 -4.80 -3.82
N VAL A 41 9.00 -5.34 -2.71
CA VAL A 41 8.63 -6.76 -2.60
C VAL A 41 7.40 -7.08 -3.47
N THR A 42 6.43 -6.18 -3.58
CA THR A 42 5.22 -6.41 -4.38
C THR A 42 5.43 -6.08 -5.86
N GLU A 43 5.98 -4.91 -6.17
CA GLU A 43 6.03 -4.40 -7.54
C GLU A 43 7.22 -4.96 -8.34
N VAL A 44 8.36 -5.29 -7.73
CA VAL A 44 9.53 -5.81 -8.48
C VAL A 44 9.25 -7.17 -9.11
N PRO A 45 8.64 -8.16 -8.43
CA PRO A 45 8.28 -9.42 -9.08
C PRO A 45 7.27 -9.26 -10.22
N LEU A 46 6.41 -8.24 -10.16
CA LEU A 46 5.38 -7.98 -11.16
C LEU A 46 5.92 -7.27 -12.41
N TYR A 47 6.73 -6.23 -12.26
CA TYR A 47 7.25 -5.45 -13.40
C TYR A 47 8.62 -5.92 -13.91
N PHE A 48 9.42 -6.54 -13.04
CA PHE A 48 10.76 -7.01 -13.39
C PHE A 48 10.96 -8.51 -13.06
N PRO A 49 10.05 -9.42 -13.50
CA PRO A 49 10.14 -10.84 -13.16
C PRO A 49 11.44 -11.49 -13.65
N HIS A 50 12.00 -11.00 -14.75
CA HIS A 50 13.28 -11.47 -15.30
C HIS A 50 14.46 -11.26 -14.34
N LEU A 51 14.43 -10.25 -13.46
CA LEU A 51 15.47 -10.05 -12.43
C LEU A 51 15.47 -11.19 -11.39
N LEU A 52 14.34 -11.89 -11.27
CA LEU A 52 14.15 -13.02 -10.37
C LEU A 52 14.23 -14.37 -11.11
N GLY A 53 14.52 -14.36 -12.42
CA GLY A 53 14.52 -15.57 -13.26
C GLY A 53 13.12 -16.15 -13.51
N LEU A 54 12.07 -15.34 -13.34
CA LEU A 54 10.68 -15.73 -13.55
C LEU A 54 10.21 -15.32 -14.96
N ASP A 55 9.43 -16.18 -15.61
CA ASP A 55 8.73 -15.90 -16.86
C ASP A 55 7.22 -16.03 -16.64
N ILE A 56 6.63 -14.95 -16.12
CA ILE A 56 5.21 -14.89 -15.76
C ILE A 56 4.35 -14.15 -16.79
N GLY A 57 4.97 -13.67 -17.88
CA GLY A 57 4.33 -12.86 -18.89
C GLY A 57 3.74 -11.54 -18.36
N LEU A 58 2.90 -10.90 -19.17
CA LEU A 58 2.16 -9.70 -18.75
C LEU A 58 1.00 -10.11 -17.84
N VAL A 59 0.97 -9.61 -16.61
CA VAL A 59 -0.10 -9.88 -15.63
C VAL A 59 -1.17 -8.79 -15.68
N PHE A 60 -0.74 -7.53 -15.65
CA PHE A 60 -1.61 -6.35 -15.77
C PHE A 60 -0.80 -5.13 -16.16
N MET A 61 -1.48 -4.03 -16.47
CA MET A 61 -0.87 -2.71 -16.69
C MET A 61 -1.69 -1.63 -16.00
N HIS A 62 -1.02 -0.66 -15.37
CA HIS A 62 -1.69 0.55 -14.91
C HIS A 62 -1.85 1.57 -16.04
N ASN A 63 -2.92 2.34 -15.94
CA ASN A 63 -3.09 3.56 -16.71
C ASN A 63 -2.31 4.70 -16.04
N GLU A 64 -1.68 5.55 -16.85
CA GLU A 64 -0.83 6.64 -16.38
C GLU A 64 -1.59 7.97 -16.43
N PHE A 65 -2.26 8.30 -15.33
CA PHE A 65 -2.90 9.61 -15.13
C PHE A 65 -2.17 10.50 -14.10
N SER A 66 -1.04 10.02 -13.58
CA SER A 66 -0.10 10.72 -12.69
C SER A 66 1.33 10.49 -13.16
N ALA A 67 2.35 11.05 -12.48
CA ALA A 67 3.75 10.75 -12.78
C ALA A 67 4.06 9.25 -12.63
N GLY A 68 4.66 8.63 -13.65
CA GLY A 68 5.19 7.28 -13.58
C GLY A 68 6.51 7.20 -12.80
N ILE A 69 6.66 6.13 -12.03
CA ILE A 69 7.89 5.70 -11.38
C ILE A 69 8.24 4.28 -11.85
N LEU A 70 9.42 3.75 -11.47
CA LEU A 70 9.91 2.43 -11.90
C LEU A 70 9.88 2.24 -13.43
N TYR A 71 10.56 3.13 -14.17
CA TYR A 71 10.56 3.13 -15.64
C TYR A 71 9.15 3.23 -16.25
N ASN A 72 8.31 4.06 -15.64
CA ASN A 72 6.94 4.32 -16.10
C ASN A 72 5.98 3.13 -15.99
N GLN A 73 6.35 2.10 -15.22
CA GLN A 73 5.54 0.91 -15.00
C GLN A 73 4.53 1.09 -13.85
N THR A 74 4.86 1.94 -12.87
CA THR A 74 4.04 2.14 -11.68
C THR A 74 3.67 3.61 -11.54
N PRO A 75 2.40 3.99 -11.61
CA PRO A 75 1.99 5.37 -11.39
C PRO A 75 2.09 5.75 -9.90
N LEU A 76 2.49 7.00 -9.62
CA LEU A 76 2.59 7.54 -8.27
C LEU A 76 1.29 7.44 -7.46
N TYR A 77 0.12 7.51 -8.11
CA TYR A 77 -1.15 7.42 -7.38
C TYR A 77 -1.36 6.06 -6.69
N ILE A 78 -0.89 4.95 -7.28
CA ILE A 78 -0.99 3.60 -6.67
C ILE A 78 -0.14 3.54 -5.42
N VAL A 79 1.09 4.05 -5.53
CA VAL A 79 2.02 4.13 -4.42
C VAL A 79 1.47 4.99 -3.28
N ALA A 80 0.79 6.08 -3.62
CA ALA A 80 0.15 6.94 -2.63
C ALA A 80 -1.11 6.31 -2.02
N LEU A 81 -1.80 5.42 -2.75
CA LEU A 81 -3.01 4.76 -2.27
C LEU A 81 -2.73 3.83 -1.07
N TYR A 82 -1.65 3.05 -1.10
CA TYR A 82 -1.30 2.12 -0.02
C TYR A 82 -1.18 2.79 1.37
N PRO A 83 -0.33 3.82 1.59
CA PRO A 83 -0.25 4.52 2.86
C PRO A 83 -1.53 5.30 3.19
N ALA A 84 -2.23 5.83 2.19
CA ALA A 84 -3.50 6.54 2.39
C ALA A 84 -4.61 5.64 2.96
N LEU A 85 -4.56 4.33 2.71
CA LEU A 85 -5.53 3.37 3.24
C LEU A 85 -5.09 2.74 4.55
N ILE A 86 -3.81 2.36 4.69
CA ILE A 86 -3.37 1.64 5.90
C ILE A 86 -3.27 2.55 7.12
N TYR A 87 -2.91 3.83 6.94
CA TYR A 87 -2.75 4.75 8.07
C TYR A 87 -4.07 5.02 8.81
N PRO A 88 -5.19 5.33 8.14
CA PRO A 88 -6.49 5.40 8.80
C PRO A 88 -6.87 4.11 9.54
N CYS A 89 -6.59 2.94 8.97
CA CYS A 89 -6.85 1.65 9.64
C CYS A 89 -6.05 1.52 10.94
N TYR A 90 -4.77 1.91 10.93
CA TYR A 90 -3.93 1.92 12.12
C TYR A 90 -4.49 2.86 13.20
N VAL A 91 -4.84 4.09 12.83
CA VAL A 91 -5.42 5.07 13.76
C VAL A 91 -6.72 4.54 14.36
N LEU A 92 -7.61 3.97 13.55
CA LEU A 92 -8.86 3.37 14.02
C LEU A 92 -8.62 2.20 14.99
N ALA A 93 -7.68 1.30 14.68
CA ALA A 93 -7.35 0.17 15.55
C ALA A 93 -6.73 0.64 16.88
N ARG A 94 -5.89 1.68 16.83
CA ARG A 94 -5.30 2.33 18.00
C ARG A 94 -6.34 2.99 18.89
N ASP A 95 -7.18 3.83 18.32
CA ASP A 95 -8.18 4.58 19.06
C ASP A 95 -9.31 3.66 19.59
N SER A 96 -9.47 2.48 18.99
CA SER A 96 -10.35 1.40 19.50
C SER A 96 -9.75 0.62 20.68
N GLY A 97 -8.53 0.92 21.11
CA GLY A 97 -7.86 0.24 22.23
C GLY A 97 -7.36 -1.17 21.90
N LEU A 98 -7.27 -1.56 20.62
CA LEU A 98 -6.87 -2.93 20.23
C LEU A 98 -5.40 -3.26 20.49
N PHE A 99 -4.56 -2.24 20.69
CA PHE A 99 -3.16 -2.42 21.09
C PHE A 99 -2.96 -2.44 22.62
N GLU A 100 -4.01 -2.23 23.42
CA GLU A 100 -3.91 -2.28 24.88
C GLU A 100 -3.60 -3.68 25.39
N ARG A 101 -3.03 -3.81 26.60
CA ARG A 101 -2.59 -5.11 27.17
C ARG A 101 -3.63 -6.23 27.14
N ARG A 102 -4.93 -5.89 27.13
CA ARG A 102 -6.02 -6.87 27.06
C ARG A 102 -6.07 -7.63 25.73
N PHE A 103 -5.77 -6.95 24.63
CA PHE A 103 -5.85 -7.48 23.26
C PHE A 103 -4.45 -7.67 22.64
N GLY A 104 -3.52 -6.78 22.98
CA GLY A 104 -2.11 -6.86 22.64
C GLY A 104 -1.80 -6.55 21.17
N LEU A 105 -0.51 -6.62 20.84
CA LEU A 105 0.00 -6.20 19.53
C LEU A 105 -0.59 -7.01 18.37
N LEU A 106 -0.80 -8.32 18.57
CA LEU A 106 -1.29 -9.21 17.53
C LEU A 106 -2.71 -8.87 17.09
N SER A 107 -3.61 -8.60 18.06
CA SER A 107 -5.00 -8.24 17.75
C SER A 107 -5.10 -6.91 16.99
N GLY A 108 -4.31 -5.91 17.41
CA GLY A 108 -4.22 -4.65 16.67
C GLY A 108 -3.70 -4.86 15.25
N ALA A 109 -2.61 -5.60 15.06
CA ALA A 109 -2.04 -5.87 13.74
C ALA A 109 -3.02 -6.62 12.80
N VAL A 110 -3.70 -7.66 13.30
CA VAL A 110 -4.71 -8.40 12.54
C VAL A 110 -5.87 -7.50 12.14
N CYS A 111 -6.34 -6.63 13.04
CA CYS A 111 -7.41 -5.69 12.74
C CYS A 111 -7.00 -4.67 11.67
N VAL A 112 -5.78 -4.12 11.76
CA VAL A 112 -5.26 -3.17 10.76
C VAL A 112 -5.17 -3.83 9.39
N GLY A 113 -4.56 -5.02 9.30
CA GLY A 113 -4.43 -5.75 8.04
C GLY A 113 -5.78 -6.11 7.44
N PHE A 114 -6.73 -6.58 8.26
CA PHE A 114 -8.09 -6.90 7.82
C PHE A 114 -8.84 -5.65 7.32
N ALA A 115 -8.84 -4.56 8.08
CA ALA A 115 -9.51 -3.32 7.69
C ALA A 115 -8.89 -2.71 6.42
N HIS A 116 -7.56 -2.71 6.33
CA HIS A 116 -6.83 -2.30 5.13
C HIS A 116 -7.25 -3.12 3.92
N HIS A 117 -7.29 -4.45 4.04
CA HIS A 117 -7.72 -5.33 2.96
C HIS A 117 -9.16 -5.01 2.52
N CYS A 118 -10.10 -4.87 3.46
CA CYS A 118 -11.48 -4.52 3.14
C CYS A 118 -11.61 -3.18 2.41
N PHE A 119 -10.84 -2.16 2.79
CA PHE A 119 -10.85 -0.88 2.10
C PHE A 119 -10.17 -0.95 0.74
N TYR A 120 -9.03 -1.64 0.64
CA TYR A 120 -8.30 -1.81 -0.61
C TYR A 120 -9.15 -2.55 -1.66
N GLU A 121 -9.88 -3.60 -1.27
CA GLU A 121 -10.71 -4.40 -2.18
C GLU A 121 -11.79 -3.57 -2.90
N VAL A 122 -12.26 -2.48 -2.28
CA VAL A 122 -13.18 -1.53 -2.92
C VAL A 122 -12.49 -0.88 -4.11
N PHE A 123 -11.26 -0.39 -3.94
CA PHE A 123 -10.47 0.16 -5.02
C PHE A 123 -10.05 -0.92 -6.01
N ASP A 124 -9.76 -2.14 -5.54
CA ASP A 124 -9.32 -3.22 -6.42
C ASP A 124 -10.41 -3.58 -7.45
N ASN A 125 -11.68 -3.53 -7.03
CA ASN A 125 -12.83 -3.74 -7.93
C ASN A 125 -13.18 -2.51 -8.78
N PHE A 126 -13.03 -1.29 -8.28
CA PHE A 126 -13.35 -0.08 -9.05
C PHE A 126 -12.26 0.29 -10.06
N GLY A 127 -10.99 0.08 -9.73
CA GLY A 127 -9.86 0.44 -10.59
C GLY A 127 -9.99 -0.10 -12.01
N PRO A 128 -10.24 -1.41 -12.21
CA PRO A 128 -10.45 -1.98 -13.53
C PRO A 128 -11.67 -1.40 -14.27
N GLN A 129 -12.74 -1.06 -13.55
CA GLN A 129 -13.97 -0.51 -14.16
C GLN A 129 -13.75 0.91 -14.71
N TYR A 130 -12.89 1.69 -14.05
CA TYR A 130 -12.53 3.05 -14.48
C TYR A 130 -11.21 3.10 -15.24
N ALA A 131 -10.68 1.94 -15.66
CA ALA A 131 -9.41 1.81 -16.37
C ALA A 131 -8.25 2.50 -15.63
N TRP A 132 -8.19 2.39 -14.31
CA TRP A 132 -6.99 2.74 -13.53
C TRP A 132 -5.89 1.71 -13.75
N TRP A 133 -6.27 0.45 -13.94
CA TRP A 133 -5.43 -0.61 -14.48
C TRP A 133 -6.27 -1.64 -15.21
N VAL A 134 -5.62 -2.49 -15.99
CA VAL A 134 -6.28 -3.53 -16.78
C VAL A 134 -5.55 -4.85 -16.56
N TRP A 135 -6.33 -5.87 -16.20
CA TRP A 135 -5.85 -7.24 -16.02
C TRP A 135 -5.76 -7.97 -17.37
N ASN A 136 -4.68 -8.73 -17.56
CA ASN A 136 -4.53 -9.62 -18.70
C ASN A 136 -5.14 -10.99 -18.41
N PHE A 137 -6.45 -11.14 -18.64
CA PHE A 137 -7.16 -12.40 -18.34
C PHE A 137 -6.75 -13.59 -19.22
N ASP A 138 -5.97 -13.38 -20.30
CA ASP A 138 -5.37 -14.47 -21.07
C ASP A 138 -4.19 -15.13 -20.33
N ASN A 139 -3.68 -14.49 -19.27
CA ASN A 139 -2.65 -15.05 -18.41
C ASN A 139 -3.27 -16.04 -17.38
N PRO A 140 -2.83 -17.31 -17.33
CA PRO A 140 -3.38 -18.30 -16.41
C PRO A 140 -3.31 -17.89 -14.94
N LEU A 141 -2.31 -17.11 -14.53
CA LEU A 141 -2.11 -16.65 -13.15
C LEU A 141 -3.24 -15.76 -12.62
N VAL A 142 -3.95 -15.07 -13.52
CA VAL A 142 -5.02 -14.12 -13.18
C VAL A 142 -6.36 -14.48 -13.81
N SER A 143 -6.45 -15.65 -14.43
CA SER A 143 -7.66 -16.14 -15.09
C SER A 143 -8.83 -16.40 -14.13
N LEU A 144 -8.53 -16.87 -12.91
CA LEU A 144 -9.53 -17.02 -11.84
C LEU A 144 -9.79 -15.67 -11.20
N ARG A 145 -11.05 -15.22 -11.22
CA ARG A 145 -11.44 -13.89 -10.74
C ARG A 145 -12.68 -13.91 -9.84
N LEU A 146 -12.69 -12.99 -8.90
CA LEU A 146 -13.87 -12.58 -8.15
C LEU A 146 -14.30 -11.20 -8.69
N ALA A 147 -15.45 -11.15 -9.35
CA ALA A 147 -15.91 -9.95 -10.07
C ALA A 147 -14.85 -9.39 -11.03
N ALA A 148 -14.34 -8.18 -10.79
CA ALA A 148 -13.38 -7.50 -11.67
C ALA A 148 -11.91 -7.85 -11.35
N VAL A 149 -11.67 -8.60 -10.26
CA VAL A 149 -10.34 -8.76 -9.65
C VAL A 149 -9.89 -10.22 -9.70
N PRO A 150 -8.64 -10.51 -10.10
CA PRO A 150 -8.07 -11.84 -10.00
C PRO A 150 -7.94 -12.33 -8.56
N PHE A 151 -8.26 -13.60 -8.33
CA PHE A 151 -8.16 -14.23 -7.01
C PHE A 151 -6.71 -14.22 -6.47
N ALA A 152 -5.72 -14.29 -7.37
CA ALA A 152 -4.31 -14.17 -7.01
C ALA A 152 -3.97 -12.80 -6.39
N SER A 153 -4.59 -11.71 -6.88
CA SER A 153 -4.43 -10.36 -6.31
C SER A 153 -4.92 -10.34 -4.86
N ILE A 154 -6.15 -10.81 -4.65
CA ILE A 154 -6.80 -10.88 -3.34
C ILE A 154 -5.91 -11.64 -2.33
N VAL A 155 -5.36 -12.78 -2.72
CA VAL A 155 -4.49 -13.59 -1.86
C VAL A 155 -3.19 -12.86 -1.52
N VAL A 156 -2.52 -12.26 -2.51
CA VAL A 156 -1.25 -11.54 -2.29
C VAL A 156 -1.46 -10.37 -1.33
N PHE A 157 -2.45 -9.52 -1.58
CA PHE A 157 -2.72 -8.36 -0.73
C PHE A 157 -3.32 -8.73 0.65
N SER A 158 -3.91 -9.92 0.79
CA SER A 158 -4.33 -10.44 2.10
C SER A 158 -3.16 -10.95 2.95
N LEU A 159 -2.17 -11.58 2.32
CA LEU A 159 -1.00 -12.17 3.01
C LEU A 159 0.12 -11.16 3.22
N THR A 160 0.17 -10.11 2.39
CA THR A 160 1.17 -9.04 2.47
C THR A 160 0.49 -7.68 2.56
N PRO A 161 -0.05 -7.31 3.74
CA PRO A 161 -0.35 -5.91 4.02
C PRO A 161 0.95 -5.09 4.20
N PRO A 162 0.95 -3.78 3.84
CA PRO A 162 2.08 -2.88 4.03
C PRO A 162 2.57 -2.73 5.48
#